data_AF-A0A6G1EYB2-F1
#
_entry.id   AF-A0A6G1EYB2-F1
#
_cell.length_a   1.000
_cell.length_b   1.000
_cell.length_c   1.000
_cell.angle_alpha   90.00
_cell.angle_beta   90.00
_cell.angle_gamma   90.00
#
_symmetry.space_group_name_H-M   'P 1'
#
loop_
_entity.id
_entity.type
_entity.pdbx_description
1 polymer ?
#
loop_
_entity_poly.entity_id
_entity_poly.type
_entity_poly.pdbx_seq_one_letter_code
_entity_poly.pdbx_strand_id
1 'polypeptide(L)'
;MESSSPSVPFPLLLAPVESTYRACTIPYRFPSDNPRKATPVEIQWIDLFLNSVPSFRQRAENDPTVPDAPAKAEKFAQRYTAMLEELKKNPESNGGPPDCILLCRLRELVLRELGFRDIFKKVKDEENAKAMSLFEGVVQRNDEIEDDGKRAENLIHGILAGNIFDLGSAQLAEVFAKDGMSFLASCQNLVSRPWVIDDLDAFKNKWTKKYWEKAVIFVDNSGADIILGILPFARELLRRGTKVILAANDMPSINDVTYPELVEIINKLKDENGKLAGVDASDLLVANSGNDLPVIDLSSVSPELAYLANDADLVILEGMGRAIETNLYAQMK
;
A
#
# COMPACT_ATOMS: atom_id res chain seq x y z
N MET A 1 -2.98 -19.85 -2.03
CA MET A 1 -2.51 -20.05 -0.65
C MET A 1 -2.37 -18.68 -0.03
N GLU A 2 -3.02 -18.48 1.12
CA GLU A 2 -2.85 -17.30 1.97
C GLU A 2 -1.48 -17.37 2.67
N SER A 3 -1.01 -16.26 3.25
CA SER A 3 0.15 -16.33 4.15
C SER A 3 -0.15 -17.34 5.27
N SER A 4 0.71 -18.34 5.44
CA SER A 4 0.58 -19.36 6.48
C SER A 4 1.16 -18.90 7.83
N SER A 5 1.58 -17.65 7.92
CA SER A 5 2.22 -17.10 9.11
C SER A 5 1.22 -16.96 10.25
N PRO A 6 1.59 -17.30 11.50
CA PRO A 6 0.77 -16.94 12.66
C PRO A 6 0.54 -15.43 12.64
N SER A 7 -0.63 -14.98 13.10
CA SER A 7 -0.96 -13.56 13.19
C SER A 7 -1.42 -13.16 14.59
N VAL A 8 -1.22 -11.88 14.90
CA VAL A 8 -1.62 -11.25 16.16
C VAL A 8 -2.17 -9.84 15.89
N PRO A 9 -2.97 -9.25 16.79
CA PRO A 9 -3.37 -7.86 16.66
C PRO A 9 -2.18 -6.91 16.72
N PHE A 10 -2.22 -5.86 15.89
CA PHE A 10 -1.24 -4.78 15.94
C PHE A 10 -1.27 -4.10 17.32
N PRO A 11 -0.13 -3.96 18.01
CA PRO A 11 -0.08 -3.67 19.46
C PRO A 11 -0.65 -2.30 19.85
N LEU A 12 -0.66 -1.36 18.90
CA LEU A 12 -1.14 0.00 19.12
C LEU A 12 -2.63 0.17 18.86
N LEU A 13 -3.34 -0.83 18.37
CA LEU A 13 -4.81 -0.78 18.30
C LEU A 13 -5.41 -0.60 19.70
N LEU A 14 -6.43 0.25 19.80
CA LEU A 14 -7.16 0.45 21.04
C LEU A 14 -7.86 -0.86 21.45
N ALA A 15 -7.59 -1.35 22.66
CA ALA A 15 -8.20 -2.58 23.18
C ALA A 15 -9.59 -2.30 23.82
N PRO A 16 -10.51 -3.28 23.84
CA PRO A 16 -10.40 -4.61 23.24
C PRO A 16 -10.73 -4.61 21.74
N VAL A 17 -9.76 -5.09 20.93
CA VAL A 17 -9.73 -5.00 19.45
C VAL A 17 -11.01 -5.57 18.83
N GLU A 18 -11.52 -6.67 19.38
CA GLU A 18 -12.71 -7.39 18.90
C GLU A 18 -13.99 -6.54 18.90
N SER A 19 -14.00 -5.45 19.68
CA SER A 19 -15.17 -4.56 19.83
C SER A 19 -14.93 -3.13 19.35
N THR A 20 -13.66 -2.72 19.21
CA THR A 20 -13.27 -1.35 18.92
C THR A 20 -12.72 -1.16 17.52
N TYR A 21 -12.27 -2.24 16.87
CA TYR A 21 -11.61 -2.18 15.57
C TYR A 21 -12.43 -2.90 14.50
N ARG A 22 -12.57 -2.23 13.36
CA ARG A 22 -13.09 -2.78 12.11
C ARG A 22 -12.16 -2.31 11.00
N ALA A 23 -11.56 -3.25 10.28
CA ALA A 23 -10.63 -2.92 9.20
C ALA A 23 -11.29 -2.12 8.08
N CYS A 24 -12.35 -2.65 7.46
CA CYS A 24 -13.04 -1.99 6.36
C CYS A 24 -13.77 -0.72 6.80
N THR A 25 -13.38 0.40 6.23
CA THR A 25 -13.92 1.75 6.51
C THR A 25 -15.35 1.89 6.00
N ILE A 26 -15.64 1.37 4.82
CA ILE A 26 -16.90 1.59 4.12
C ILE A 26 -17.83 0.39 4.36
N PRO A 27 -18.95 0.56 5.08
CA PRO A 27 -19.90 -0.53 5.29
C PRO A 27 -20.69 -0.78 4.00
N TYR A 28 -20.61 -1.99 3.46
CA TYR A 28 -21.41 -2.36 2.29
C TYR A 28 -22.83 -2.79 2.68
N ARG A 29 -23.00 -3.20 3.93
CA ARG A 29 -24.23 -3.77 4.48
C ARG A 29 -24.41 -3.40 5.95
N PHE A 30 -25.66 -3.26 6.36
CA PHE A 30 -26.11 -3.17 7.75
C PHE A 30 -26.90 -4.42 8.17
N PRO A 31 -26.99 -4.73 9.48
CA PRO A 31 -27.74 -5.89 9.97
C PRO A 31 -29.24 -5.88 9.61
N SER A 32 -29.81 -4.71 9.30
CA SER A 32 -31.20 -4.55 8.89
C SER A 32 -31.46 -4.88 7.41
N ASP A 33 -30.41 -4.99 6.58
CA ASP A 33 -30.56 -5.26 5.15
C ASP A 33 -30.98 -6.71 4.90
N ASN A 34 -31.69 -6.94 3.80
CA ASN A 34 -32.12 -8.29 3.41
C ASN A 34 -30.88 -9.16 3.10
N PRO A 35 -30.60 -10.24 3.85
CA PRO A 35 -29.39 -11.05 3.67
C PRO A 35 -29.37 -11.82 2.35
N ARG A 36 -30.52 -12.00 1.69
CA ARG A 36 -30.63 -12.76 0.43
C ARG A 36 -30.51 -11.88 -0.82
N LYS A 37 -30.27 -10.58 -0.67
CA LYS A 37 -30.20 -9.64 -1.80
C LYS A 37 -29.02 -8.70 -1.62
N ALA A 38 -28.21 -8.55 -2.66
CA ALA A 38 -27.11 -7.60 -2.64
C ALA A 38 -27.62 -6.16 -2.45
N THR A 39 -26.95 -5.39 -1.59
CA THR A 39 -27.23 -3.97 -1.39
C THR A 39 -26.72 -3.16 -2.58
N PRO A 40 -27.19 -1.91 -2.77
CA PRO A 40 -26.63 -1.03 -3.79
C PRO A 40 -25.13 -0.78 -3.64
N VAL A 41 -24.62 -0.77 -2.39
CA VAL A 41 -23.19 -0.53 -2.12
C VAL A 41 -22.38 -1.78 -2.45
N GLU A 42 -22.85 -2.98 -2.08
CA GLU A 42 -22.22 -4.24 -2.49
C GLU A 42 -22.12 -4.33 -4.02
N ILE A 43 -23.21 -4.00 -4.74
CA ILE A 43 -23.21 -4.02 -6.21
C ILE A 43 -22.18 -3.05 -6.78
N GLN A 44 -22.13 -1.80 -6.29
CA GLN A 44 -21.17 -0.80 -6.76
C GLN A 44 -19.71 -1.25 -6.58
N TRP A 45 -19.38 -1.81 -5.42
CA TRP A 45 -18.04 -2.32 -5.16
C TRP A 45 -17.74 -3.57 -5.99
N ILE A 46 -18.67 -4.51 -6.12
CA ILE A 46 -18.49 -5.67 -7.00
C ILE A 46 -18.25 -5.21 -8.45
N ASP A 47 -19.00 -4.22 -8.94
CA ASP A 47 -18.83 -3.64 -10.28
C ASP A 47 -17.46 -2.99 -10.45
N LEU A 48 -16.95 -2.28 -9.43
CA LEU A 48 -15.58 -1.75 -9.44
C LEU A 48 -14.54 -2.86 -9.62
N PHE A 49 -14.66 -3.96 -8.88
CA PHE A 49 -13.74 -5.10 -9.01
C PHE A 49 -13.91 -5.83 -10.36
N LEU A 50 -15.13 -5.95 -10.89
CA LEU A 50 -15.38 -6.49 -12.24
C LEU A 50 -14.67 -5.66 -13.32
N ASN A 51 -14.70 -4.33 -13.19
CA ASN A 51 -14.03 -3.44 -14.14
C ASN A 51 -12.49 -3.57 -14.12
N SER A 52 -11.91 -4.14 -13.05
CA SER A 52 -10.47 -4.43 -12.99
C SER A 52 -10.07 -5.73 -13.70
N VAL A 53 -11.01 -6.64 -13.96
CA VAL A 53 -10.70 -7.98 -14.51
C VAL A 53 -9.90 -7.91 -15.83
N PRO A 54 -10.24 -7.03 -16.81
CA PRO A 54 -9.49 -6.96 -18.06
C PRO A 54 -8.01 -6.58 -17.87
N SER A 55 -7.69 -5.65 -16.98
CA SER A 55 -6.30 -5.21 -16.77
C SER A 55 -5.47 -6.29 -16.08
N PHE A 56 -6.03 -6.99 -15.08
CA PHE A 56 -5.36 -8.12 -14.43
C PHE A 56 -5.16 -9.29 -15.40
N ARG A 57 -6.17 -9.59 -16.24
CA ARG A 57 -6.03 -10.59 -17.30
C ARG A 57 -4.89 -10.23 -18.26
N GLN A 58 -4.84 -8.99 -18.74
CA GLN A 58 -3.81 -8.53 -19.68
C GLN A 58 -2.40 -8.62 -19.07
N ARG A 59 -2.25 -8.34 -17.78
CA ARG A 59 -0.97 -8.52 -17.09
C ARG A 59 -0.61 -10.00 -16.96
N ALA A 60 -1.57 -10.82 -16.55
CA ALA A 60 -1.40 -12.25 -16.37
C ALA A 60 -1.06 -12.98 -17.68
N GLU A 61 -1.70 -12.65 -18.80
CA GLU A 61 -1.42 -13.31 -20.10
C GLU A 61 0.00 -13.03 -20.61
N ASN A 62 0.61 -11.95 -20.15
CA ASN A 62 1.96 -11.53 -20.51
C ASN A 62 3.03 -11.94 -19.48
N ASP A 63 2.66 -12.70 -18.44
CA ASP A 63 3.62 -13.20 -17.44
C ASP A 63 4.48 -14.34 -18.03
N PRO A 64 5.77 -14.11 -18.30
CA PRO A 64 6.62 -15.11 -18.96
C PRO A 64 7.02 -16.26 -18.01
N THR A 65 6.76 -16.13 -16.71
CA THR A 65 7.15 -17.13 -15.70
C THR A 65 6.15 -18.26 -15.57
N VAL A 66 4.96 -18.11 -16.16
CA VAL A 66 3.86 -19.07 -16.06
C VAL A 66 3.66 -19.79 -17.41
N PRO A 67 3.81 -21.14 -17.45
CA PRO A 67 3.48 -21.92 -18.64
C PRO A 67 2.00 -21.78 -19.00
N ASP A 68 1.72 -21.56 -20.29
CA ASP A 68 0.38 -21.35 -20.83
C ASP A 68 -0.36 -20.16 -20.17
N ALA A 69 0.39 -19.09 -19.89
CA ALA A 69 -0.11 -17.87 -19.27
C ALA A 69 -1.38 -17.31 -19.95
N PRO A 70 -1.50 -17.23 -21.29
CA PRO A 70 -2.73 -16.73 -21.92
C PRO A 70 -3.98 -17.54 -21.58
N ALA A 71 -3.91 -18.88 -21.62
CA ALA A 71 -5.06 -19.72 -21.29
C ALA A 71 -5.42 -19.63 -19.80
N LYS A 72 -4.41 -19.54 -18.92
CA LYS A 72 -4.62 -19.36 -17.48
C LYS A 72 -5.17 -17.99 -17.14
N ALA A 73 -4.76 -16.93 -17.83
CA ALA A 73 -5.29 -15.58 -17.66
C ALA A 73 -6.77 -15.48 -18.08
N GLU A 74 -7.15 -16.15 -19.18
CA GLU A 74 -8.55 -16.31 -19.57
C GLU A 74 -9.34 -17.05 -18.47
N LYS A 75 -8.78 -18.14 -17.93
CA LYS A 75 -9.41 -18.89 -16.83
C LYS A 75 -9.53 -18.06 -15.55
N PHE A 76 -8.57 -17.19 -15.25
CA PHE A 76 -8.67 -16.21 -14.16
C PHE A 76 -9.87 -15.30 -14.38
N ALA A 77 -9.96 -14.66 -15.55
CA ALA A 77 -11.02 -13.72 -15.86
C ALA A 77 -12.41 -14.39 -15.74
N GLN A 78 -12.55 -15.60 -16.26
CA GLN A 78 -13.79 -16.38 -16.16
C GLN A 78 -14.16 -16.71 -14.72
N ARG A 79 -13.22 -17.30 -13.95
CA ARG A 79 -13.48 -17.75 -12.58
C ARG A 79 -13.79 -16.58 -11.65
N TYR A 80 -12.98 -15.52 -11.69
CA TYR A 80 -13.15 -14.39 -10.80
C TYR A 80 -14.43 -13.62 -11.13
N THR A 81 -14.73 -13.37 -12.41
CA THR A 81 -16.01 -12.78 -12.85
C THR A 81 -17.21 -13.60 -12.35
N ALA A 82 -17.16 -14.93 -12.47
CA ALA A 82 -18.25 -15.79 -12.01
C ALA A 82 -18.47 -15.68 -10.50
N MET A 83 -17.41 -15.60 -9.69
CA MET A 83 -17.52 -15.41 -8.24
C MET A 83 -18.14 -14.05 -7.89
N LEU A 84 -17.73 -12.98 -8.57
CA LEU A 84 -18.29 -11.63 -8.39
C LEU A 84 -19.76 -11.55 -8.79
N GLU A 85 -20.15 -12.13 -9.93
CA GLU A 85 -21.55 -12.20 -10.37
C GLU A 85 -22.41 -13.07 -9.45
N GLU A 86 -21.84 -14.10 -8.83
CA GLU A 86 -22.53 -14.91 -7.82
C GLU A 86 -22.76 -14.12 -6.52
N LEU A 87 -21.80 -13.30 -6.08
CA LEU A 87 -21.98 -12.41 -4.92
C LEU A 87 -23.12 -11.40 -5.12
N LYS A 88 -23.36 -10.93 -6.36
CA LYS A 88 -24.53 -10.08 -6.67
C LYS A 88 -25.86 -10.81 -6.50
N LYS A 89 -25.90 -12.10 -6.85
CA LYS A 89 -27.11 -12.94 -6.78
C LYS A 89 -27.37 -13.46 -5.37
N ASN A 90 -26.31 -13.85 -4.68
CA ASN A 90 -26.31 -14.43 -3.35
C ASN A 90 -25.14 -13.87 -2.52
N PRO A 91 -25.39 -12.85 -1.67
CA PRO A 91 -24.33 -12.22 -0.87
C PRO A 91 -23.56 -13.18 0.03
N GLU A 92 -24.19 -14.26 0.50
CA GLU A 92 -23.57 -15.28 1.37
C GLU A 92 -22.68 -16.28 0.59
N SER A 93 -22.59 -16.16 -0.73
CA SER A 93 -21.72 -17.01 -1.55
C SER A 93 -20.24 -16.66 -1.34
N ASN A 94 -19.34 -17.60 -1.66
CA ASN A 94 -17.89 -17.36 -1.67
C ASN A 94 -17.31 -16.77 -0.37
N GLY A 95 -17.97 -17.00 0.78
CA GLY A 95 -17.56 -16.48 2.09
C GLY A 95 -18.06 -15.07 2.43
N GLY A 96 -19.04 -14.54 1.67
CA GLY A 96 -19.65 -13.23 1.96
C GLY A 96 -20.64 -13.24 3.14
N PRO A 97 -21.31 -12.10 3.41
CA PRO A 97 -21.42 -10.90 2.58
C PRO A 97 -20.09 -10.20 2.28
N PRO A 98 -19.91 -9.61 1.08
CA PRO A 98 -18.61 -9.07 0.70
C PRO A 98 -18.27 -7.77 1.42
N ASP A 99 -16.97 -7.60 1.65
CA ASP A 99 -16.31 -6.34 1.95
C ASP A 99 -15.07 -6.18 1.05
N CYS A 100 -14.32 -5.08 1.19
CA CYS A 100 -13.15 -4.86 0.32
C CYS A 100 -12.09 -5.95 0.48
N ILE A 101 -11.89 -6.45 1.70
CA ILE A 101 -10.90 -7.49 2.00
C ILE A 101 -11.27 -8.78 1.26
N LEU A 102 -12.53 -9.21 1.33
CA LEU A 102 -12.99 -10.41 0.63
C LEU A 102 -12.83 -10.28 -0.88
N LEU A 103 -13.24 -9.15 -1.46
CA LEU A 103 -13.14 -8.93 -2.91
C LEU A 103 -11.67 -8.98 -3.38
N CYS A 104 -10.75 -8.34 -2.65
CA CYS A 104 -9.32 -8.46 -2.92
C CYS A 104 -8.82 -9.90 -2.76
N ARG A 105 -9.25 -10.59 -1.71
CA ARG A 105 -8.83 -11.97 -1.42
C ARG A 105 -9.24 -12.95 -2.51
N LEU A 106 -10.47 -12.86 -3.01
CA LEU A 106 -10.94 -13.73 -4.08
C LEU A 106 -10.13 -13.53 -5.37
N ARG A 107 -9.75 -12.29 -5.69
CA ARG A 107 -8.87 -12.01 -6.85
C ARG A 107 -7.52 -12.73 -6.71
N GLU A 108 -6.85 -12.51 -5.58
CA GLU A 108 -5.53 -13.09 -5.32
C GLU A 108 -5.57 -14.62 -5.26
N LEU A 109 -6.62 -15.19 -4.65
CA LEU A 109 -6.84 -16.63 -4.59
C LEU A 109 -6.89 -17.25 -5.99
N VAL A 110 -7.69 -16.69 -6.90
CA VAL A 110 -7.84 -17.25 -8.26
C VAL A 110 -6.52 -17.15 -9.04
N LEU A 111 -5.81 -16.02 -8.98
CA LEU A 111 -4.50 -15.87 -9.63
C LEU A 111 -3.51 -16.92 -9.13
N ARG A 112 -3.39 -17.04 -7.80
CA ARG A 112 -2.42 -17.95 -7.15
C ARG A 112 -2.73 -19.41 -7.42
N GLU A 113 -3.99 -19.82 -7.42
CA GLU A 113 -4.39 -21.20 -7.77
C GLU A 113 -4.07 -21.57 -9.21
N LEU A 114 -4.09 -20.60 -10.13
CA LEU A 114 -3.72 -20.81 -11.53
C LEU A 114 -2.18 -20.81 -11.74
N GLY A 115 -1.42 -20.53 -10.68
CA GLY A 115 0.03 -20.57 -10.65
C GLY A 115 0.71 -19.23 -10.91
N PHE A 116 -0.05 -18.14 -11.00
CA PHE A 116 0.53 -16.79 -11.03
C PHE A 116 1.05 -16.45 -9.64
N ARG A 117 2.28 -15.94 -9.58
CA ARG A 117 2.91 -15.50 -8.31
C ARG A 117 2.95 -13.99 -8.19
N ASP A 118 3.38 -13.32 -9.25
CA ASP A 118 3.51 -11.87 -9.30
C ASP A 118 3.40 -11.37 -10.75
N ILE A 119 2.17 -11.13 -11.21
CA ILE A 119 1.92 -10.65 -12.57
C ILE A 119 2.36 -9.18 -12.77
N PHE A 120 2.82 -8.51 -11.71
CA PHE A 120 3.32 -7.13 -11.73
C PHE A 120 4.85 -7.06 -11.62
N LYS A 121 5.55 -8.18 -11.42
CA LYS A 121 6.99 -8.19 -11.12
C LYS A 121 7.83 -7.37 -12.09
N LYS A 122 7.63 -7.61 -13.39
CA LYS A 122 8.40 -6.91 -14.44
C LYS A 122 8.24 -5.39 -14.35
N VAL A 123 7.00 -4.90 -14.21
CA VAL A 123 6.76 -3.45 -14.15
C VAL A 123 7.26 -2.86 -12.83
N LYS A 124 7.15 -3.60 -11.71
CA LYS A 124 7.75 -3.18 -10.43
C LYS A 124 9.27 -2.98 -10.57
N ASP A 125 9.96 -3.94 -11.19
CA ASP A 125 11.41 -3.87 -11.37
C ASP A 125 11.83 -2.70 -12.27
N GLU A 126 11.10 -2.46 -13.36
CA GLU A 126 11.33 -1.33 -14.26
C GLU A 126 11.12 0.03 -13.56
N GLU A 127 10.03 0.19 -12.81
CA GLU A 127 9.76 1.42 -12.06
C GLU A 127 10.72 1.62 -10.88
N ASN A 128 11.10 0.55 -10.18
CA ASN A 128 12.13 0.60 -9.14
C ASN A 128 13.46 1.10 -9.72
N ALA A 129 13.89 0.57 -10.87
CA ALA A 129 15.13 0.99 -11.50
C ALA A 129 15.11 2.49 -11.90
N LYS A 130 14.01 2.96 -12.50
CA LYS A 130 13.83 4.38 -12.83
C LYS A 130 13.84 5.25 -11.58
N ALA A 131 13.09 4.88 -10.55
CA ALA A 131 13.01 5.64 -9.31
C ALA A 131 14.36 5.70 -8.58
N MET A 132 15.11 4.59 -8.49
CA MET A 132 16.44 4.60 -7.86
C MET A 132 17.41 5.59 -8.53
N SER A 133 17.35 5.74 -9.87
CA SER A 133 18.18 6.71 -10.60
C SER A 133 17.88 8.17 -10.26
N LEU A 134 16.70 8.46 -9.69
CA LEU A 134 16.26 9.80 -9.32
C LEU A 134 16.42 10.09 -7.82
N PHE A 135 16.69 9.06 -7.01
CA PHE A 135 16.65 9.12 -5.54
C PHE A 135 17.51 10.24 -4.96
N GLU A 136 18.80 10.27 -5.31
CA GLU A 136 19.74 11.28 -4.77
C GLU A 136 19.30 12.71 -5.11
N GLY A 137 18.86 12.95 -6.35
CA GLY A 137 18.40 14.27 -6.78
C GLY A 137 17.12 14.73 -6.07
N VAL A 138 16.20 13.81 -5.78
CA VAL A 138 15.00 14.11 -4.98
C VAL A 138 15.38 14.43 -3.53
N VAL A 139 16.28 13.65 -2.93
CA VAL A 139 16.77 13.88 -1.57
C VAL A 139 17.48 15.23 -1.45
N GLN A 140 18.38 15.55 -2.38
CA GLN A 140 19.13 16.81 -2.36
C GLN A 140 18.19 18.03 -2.35
N ARG A 141 17.13 18.02 -3.17
CA ARG A 141 16.17 19.14 -3.22
C ARG A 141 15.35 19.28 -1.94
N ASN A 142 15.04 18.18 -1.27
CA ASN A 142 14.44 18.24 0.06
C ASN A 142 15.42 18.87 1.07
N ASP A 143 16.70 18.50 1.00
CA ASP A 143 17.74 19.03 1.89
C ASP A 143 18.01 20.53 1.67
N GLU A 144 17.81 21.06 0.46
CA GLU A 144 17.92 22.48 0.11
C GLU A 144 16.83 23.37 0.75
N ILE A 145 15.71 22.78 1.21
CA ILE A 145 14.65 23.54 1.88
C ILE A 145 15.07 23.79 3.33
N GLU A 146 15.50 25.00 3.69
CA GLU A 146 16.00 25.31 5.04
C GLU A 146 14.92 25.23 6.14
N ASP A 147 13.70 25.66 5.85
CA ASP A 147 12.60 25.67 6.81
C ASP A 147 12.05 24.24 7.03
N ASP A 148 12.19 23.73 8.26
CA ASP A 148 11.76 22.39 8.64
C ASP A 148 10.28 22.09 8.35
N GLY A 149 9.41 23.08 8.54
CA GLY A 149 7.96 22.94 8.29
C GLY A 149 7.66 22.81 6.80
N LYS A 150 8.31 23.62 5.95
CA LYS A 150 8.22 23.52 4.49
C LYS A 150 8.86 22.26 3.95
N ARG A 151 9.96 21.80 4.56
CA ARG A 151 10.60 20.53 4.19
C ARG A 151 9.66 19.36 4.47
N ALA A 152 9.04 19.32 5.64
CA ALA A 152 8.02 18.33 5.98
C ALA A 152 6.85 18.35 5.00
N GLU A 153 6.33 19.54 4.66
CA GLU A 153 5.28 19.70 3.64
C GLU A 153 5.69 19.14 2.28
N ASN A 154 6.91 19.44 1.81
CA ASN A 154 7.40 18.94 0.53
C ASN A 154 7.56 17.41 0.53
N LEU A 155 7.99 16.82 1.64
CA LEU A 155 8.06 15.37 1.80
C LEU A 155 6.67 14.71 1.78
N ILE A 156 5.66 15.30 2.44
CA ILE A 156 4.28 14.80 2.37
C ILE A 156 3.72 14.91 0.95
N HIS A 157 3.97 16.01 0.23
CA HIS A 157 3.65 16.10 -1.19
C HIS A 157 4.37 15.02 -2.02
N GLY A 158 5.61 14.69 -1.68
CA GLY A 158 6.37 13.60 -2.31
C GLY A 158 5.70 12.23 -2.14
N ILE A 159 5.21 11.92 -0.93
CA ILE A 159 4.45 10.69 -0.65
C ILE A 159 3.18 10.65 -1.50
N LEU A 160 2.37 11.72 -1.45
CA LEU A 160 1.11 11.77 -2.22
C LEU A 160 1.35 11.69 -3.73
N ALA A 161 2.40 12.33 -4.24
CA ALA A 161 2.76 12.27 -5.65
C ALA A 161 3.27 10.89 -6.07
N GLY A 162 4.02 10.22 -5.20
CA GLY A 162 4.50 8.85 -5.40
C GLY A 162 3.34 7.86 -5.53
N ASN A 163 2.35 7.97 -4.65
CA ASN A 163 1.19 7.08 -4.62
C ASN A 163 0.23 7.28 -5.82
N ILE A 164 0.28 8.44 -6.51
CA ILE A 164 -0.44 8.64 -7.78
C ILE A 164 0.15 7.78 -8.92
N PHE A 165 1.42 7.38 -8.84
CA PHE A 165 1.99 6.40 -9.77
C PHE A 165 1.55 4.97 -9.45
N ASP A 166 0.26 4.79 -9.15
CA ASP A 166 -0.37 3.49 -8.93
C ASP A 166 -0.66 2.82 -10.29
N LEU A 167 0.08 1.74 -10.55
CA LEU A 167 -0.06 0.91 -11.74
C LEU A 167 -1.32 0.01 -11.67
N GLY A 168 -1.99 -0.08 -10.53
CA GLY A 168 -3.21 -0.86 -10.31
C GLY A 168 -4.44 -0.31 -11.04
N SER A 169 -4.46 0.98 -11.37
CA SER A 169 -5.59 1.59 -12.08
C SER A 169 -5.37 1.66 -13.59
N ALA A 170 -6.32 1.12 -14.36
CA ALA A 170 -6.25 1.11 -15.83
C ALA A 170 -6.23 2.53 -16.42
N GLN A 171 -6.87 3.50 -15.76
CA GLN A 171 -6.92 4.89 -16.21
C GLN A 171 -5.58 5.63 -16.03
N LEU A 172 -4.86 5.41 -14.93
CA LEU A 172 -3.57 6.07 -14.71
C LEU A 172 -2.50 5.52 -15.66
N ALA A 173 -2.48 4.20 -15.88
CA ALA A 173 -1.55 3.56 -16.80
C ALA A 173 -1.61 4.14 -18.24
N GLU A 174 -2.81 4.48 -18.75
CA GLU A 174 -2.99 5.07 -20.09
C GLU A 174 -2.52 6.53 -20.20
N VAL A 175 -2.69 7.33 -19.13
CA VAL A 175 -2.24 8.73 -19.10
C VAL A 175 -0.71 8.79 -19.04
N PHE A 176 -0.07 7.90 -18.28
CA PHE A 176 1.38 7.86 -18.15
C PHE A 176 2.09 7.39 -19.43
N ALA A 177 1.53 6.43 -20.15
CA ALA A 177 2.10 5.95 -21.40
C ALA A 177 2.15 7.04 -22.51
N LYS A 178 1.32 8.09 -22.40
CA LYS A 178 1.26 9.18 -23.37
C LYS A 178 2.16 10.38 -23.05
N ASP A 179 2.26 10.78 -21.78
CA ASP A 179 2.78 12.11 -21.44
C ASP A 179 4.17 12.15 -20.80
N GLY A 180 4.78 11.00 -20.44
CA GLY A 180 6.16 10.98 -19.92
C GLY A 180 6.38 11.87 -18.68
N MET A 181 5.33 12.04 -17.87
CA MET A 181 5.33 12.91 -16.68
C MET A 181 6.38 12.47 -15.67
N SER A 182 7.28 13.39 -15.28
CA SER A 182 8.28 13.14 -14.24
C SER A 182 7.65 13.20 -12.84
N PHE A 183 8.16 12.41 -11.88
CA PHE A 183 7.76 12.44 -10.46
C PHE A 183 7.64 13.86 -9.88
N LEU A 184 8.57 14.73 -10.28
CA LEU A 184 8.65 16.12 -9.84
C LEU A 184 7.53 17.00 -10.39
N ALA A 185 7.10 16.73 -11.63
CA ALA A 185 5.94 17.40 -12.21
C ALA A 185 4.66 16.94 -11.51
N SER A 186 4.55 15.66 -11.14
CA SER A 186 3.42 15.15 -10.35
C SER A 186 3.32 15.82 -8.98
N CYS A 187 4.45 16.06 -8.30
CA CYS A 187 4.48 16.82 -7.04
C CYS A 187 3.88 18.24 -7.18
N GLN A 188 4.03 18.87 -8.34
CA GLN A 188 3.53 20.23 -8.61
C GLN A 188 2.06 20.26 -9.05
N ASN A 189 1.54 19.14 -9.57
CA ASN A 189 0.21 19.02 -10.12
C ASN A 189 -0.78 18.31 -9.19
N LEU A 190 -0.42 18.14 -7.91
CA LEU A 190 -1.36 17.70 -6.89
C LEU A 190 -2.56 18.65 -6.79
N VAL A 191 -3.72 18.10 -6.44
CA VAL A 191 -4.91 18.92 -6.18
C VAL A 191 -4.59 19.93 -5.09
N SER A 192 -4.95 21.19 -5.34
CA SER A 192 -4.70 22.29 -4.40
C SER A 192 -5.43 22.06 -3.07
N ARG A 193 -4.74 22.38 -1.97
CA ARG A 193 -5.34 22.41 -0.62
C ARG A 193 -6.50 23.44 -0.53
N PRO A 194 -7.50 23.25 0.35
CA PRO A 194 -7.61 22.15 1.32
C PRO A 194 -7.99 20.82 0.66
N TRP A 195 -7.35 19.74 1.08
CA TRP A 195 -7.76 18.39 0.71
C TRP A 195 -9.04 17.96 1.42
N VAL A 196 -9.63 16.85 0.98
CA VAL A 196 -10.89 16.32 1.54
C VAL A 196 -10.80 16.05 3.05
N ILE A 197 -9.65 15.56 3.51
CA ILE A 197 -9.22 15.49 4.91
C ILE A 197 -7.81 16.08 4.92
N ASP A 198 -7.63 17.21 5.60
CA ASP A 198 -6.38 17.98 5.53
C ASP A 198 -5.91 18.37 6.93
N ASP A 199 -5.13 17.48 7.53
CA ASP A 199 -4.50 17.69 8.83
C ASP A 199 -3.00 18.07 8.71
N LEU A 200 -2.55 18.47 7.51
CA LEU A 200 -1.13 18.72 7.25
C LEU A 200 -0.57 19.84 8.13
N ASP A 201 -1.32 20.91 8.35
CA ASP A 201 -0.85 22.01 9.22
C ASP A 201 -0.76 21.57 10.69
N ALA A 202 -1.68 20.72 11.15
CA ALA A 202 -1.60 20.13 12.48
C ALA A 202 -0.38 19.19 12.60
N PHE A 203 -0.11 18.39 11.56
CA PHE A 203 1.07 17.53 11.49
C PHE A 203 2.37 18.36 11.50
N LYS A 204 2.49 19.41 10.69
CA LYS A 204 3.66 20.30 10.66
C LYS A 204 3.90 21.00 12.01
N ASN A 205 2.84 21.41 12.67
CA ASN A 205 2.92 22.00 14.01
C ASN A 205 3.46 21.00 15.04
N LYS A 206 3.11 19.71 14.93
CA LYS A 206 3.69 18.65 15.78
C LYS A 206 5.12 18.34 15.35
N TRP A 207 5.39 18.19 14.06
CA TRP A 207 6.70 17.90 13.50
C TRP A 207 7.80 18.86 13.99
N THR A 208 7.47 20.15 14.09
CA THR A 208 8.42 21.19 14.54
C THR A 208 8.62 21.25 16.05
N LYS A 209 7.74 20.63 16.85
CA LYS A 209 7.72 20.74 18.32
C LYS A 209 7.95 19.42 19.05
N LYS A 210 7.60 18.30 18.42
CA LYS A 210 7.66 16.95 18.95
C LYS A 210 8.75 16.19 18.22
N TYR A 211 9.55 15.45 18.98
CA TYR A 211 10.39 14.38 18.46
C TYR A 211 9.65 13.07 18.67
N TRP A 212 9.53 12.26 17.61
CA TRP A 212 9.08 10.87 17.72
C TRP A 212 10.30 9.99 17.94
N GLU A 213 10.18 9.05 18.88
CA GLU A 213 11.27 8.11 19.16
C GLU A 213 11.26 6.96 18.17
N LYS A 214 10.06 6.49 17.78
CA LYS A 214 9.91 5.34 16.89
C LYS A 214 8.66 5.47 16.01
N ALA A 215 8.86 5.41 14.71
CA ALA A 215 7.81 5.42 13.70
C ALA A 215 7.67 4.04 13.04
N VAL A 216 6.43 3.63 12.78
CA VAL A 216 6.11 2.50 11.91
C VAL A 216 5.29 2.99 10.73
N ILE A 217 5.73 2.65 9.52
CA ILE A 217 5.14 3.08 8.26
C ILE A 217 4.74 1.83 7.48
N PHE A 218 3.44 1.65 7.27
CA PHE A 218 2.93 0.60 6.39
C PHE A 218 2.97 1.13 4.97
N VAL A 219 3.87 0.55 4.17
CA VAL A 219 4.15 1.01 2.80
C VAL A 219 3.19 0.39 1.79
N ASP A 220 3.04 1.06 0.65
CA ASP A 220 2.12 0.70 -0.42
C ASP A 220 2.89 0.23 -1.67
N ASN A 221 3.07 1.07 -2.69
CA ASN A 221 3.53 0.64 -4.01
C ASN A 221 5.06 0.57 -4.16
N SER A 222 5.50 -0.24 -5.11
CA SER A 222 6.85 -0.17 -5.66
C SER A 222 7.07 1.10 -6.50
N GLY A 223 8.32 1.34 -6.92
CA GLY A 223 8.68 2.43 -7.82
C GLY A 223 8.78 3.77 -7.11
N ALA A 224 8.24 4.82 -7.74
CA ALA A 224 8.32 6.18 -7.24
C ALA A 224 7.70 6.37 -5.85
N ASP A 225 6.69 5.57 -5.51
CA ASP A 225 6.00 5.63 -4.23
C ASP A 225 6.95 5.36 -3.05
N ILE A 226 7.42 4.12 -2.94
CA ILE A 226 8.39 3.74 -1.91
C ILE A 226 9.73 4.46 -2.06
N ILE A 227 10.29 4.58 -3.27
CA ILE A 227 11.67 5.09 -3.45
C ILE A 227 11.75 6.61 -3.39
N LEU A 228 10.80 7.36 -3.96
CA LEU A 228 10.88 8.82 -4.06
C LEU A 228 9.92 9.55 -3.11
N GLY A 229 8.89 8.87 -2.59
CA GLY A 229 7.99 9.38 -1.57
C GLY A 229 8.43 8.95 -0.16
N ILE A 230 8.27 7.66 0.15
CA ILE A 230 8.47 7.16 1.52
C ILE A 230 9.93 7.17 1.96
N LEU A 231 10.87 6.67 1.16
CA LEU A 231 12.27 6.58 1.60
C LEU A 231 12.89 7.96 1.91
N PRO A 232 12.65 9.05 1.15
CA PRO A 232 13.08 10.38 1.54
C PRO A 232 12.44 10.87 2.84
N PHE A 233 11.17 10.56 3.07
CA PHE A 233 10.49 10.89 4.32
C PHE A 233 11.03 10.08 5.52
N ALA A 234 11.24 8.78 5.37
CA ALA A 234 11.87 7.91 6.35
C ALA A 234 13.32 8.35 6.65
N ARG A 235 14.07 8.75 5.62
CA ARG A 235 15.41 9.35 5.77
C ARG A 235 15.35 10.62 6.62
N GLU A 236 14.35 11.47 6.44
CA GLU A 236 14.19 12.68 7.25
C GLU A 236 13.89 12.35 8.71
N LEU A 237 13.05 11.34 8.98
CA LEU A 237 12.82 10.85 10.33
C LEU A 237 14.12 10.35 10.99
N LEU A 238 14.93 9.56 10.28
CA LEU A 238 16.25 9.11 10.75
C LEU A 238 17.19 10.28 11.04
N ARG A 239 17.23 11.28 10.14
CA ARG A 239 18.03 12.50 10.33
C ARG A 239 17.64 13.28 11.59
N ARG A 240 16.38 13.16 12.02
CA ARG A 240 15.85 13.77 13.24
C ARG A 240 15.99 12.88 14.48
N GLY A 241 16.60 11.70 14.35
CA GLY A 241 16.86 10.76 15.45
C GLY A 241 15.72 9.76 15.72
N THR A 242 14.73 9.65 14.84
CA THR A 242 13.63 8.70 14.97
C THR A 242 14.02 7.33 14.42
N LYS A 243 13.73 6.25 15.16
CA LYS A 243 13.83 4.89 14.64
C LYS A 243 12.68 4.60 13.70
N VAL A 244 12.94 4.00 12.54
CA VAL A 244 11.92 3.81 11.51
C VAL A 244 11.76 2.34 11.18
N ILE A 245 10.52 1.86 11.20
CA ILE A 245 10.13 0.52 10.73
C ILE A 245 9.28 0.69 9.48
N LEU A 246 9.72 0.11 8.36
CA LEU A 246 8.92 0.01 7.14
C LEU A 246 8.27 -1.38 7.08
N ALA A 247 6.94 -1.43 7.20
CA ALA A 247 6.15 -2.66 7.19
C ALA A 247 5.61 -2.92 5.78
N ALA A 248 6.11 -3.96 5.12
CA ALA A 248 5.78 -4.31 3.74
C ALA A 248 5.04 -5.67 3.67
N ASN A 249 4.42 -5.96 2.52
CA ASN A 249 3.69 -7.21 2.33
C ASN A 249 4.61 -8.45 2.37
N ASP A 250 4.09 -9.57 2.88
CA ASP A 250 4.73 -10.88 2.79
C ASP A 250 4.75 -11.38 1.34
N MET A 251 3.60 -11.23 0.66
CA MET A 251 3.36 -11.77 -0.67
C MET A 251 2.94 -10.66 -1.65
N PRO A 252 3.26 -10.82 -2.95
CA PRO A 252 2.80 -9.89 -3.97
C PRO A 252 1.28 -9.74 -4.01
N SER A 253 0.85 -8.50 -4.17
CA SER A 253 -0.52 -8.10 -4.43
C SER A 253 -0.46 -6.80 -5.24
N ILE A 254 -0.98 -6.82 -6.47
CA ILE A 254 -0.84 -5.70 -7.41
C ILE A 254 0.64 -5.27 -7.52
N ASN A 255 0.94 -3.96 -7.52
CA ASN A 255 2.28 -3.38 -7.58
C ASN A 255 2.85 -3.03 -6.19
N ASP A 256 2.23 -3.51 -5.11
CA ASP A 256 2.72 -3.32 -3.76
C ASP A 256 4.15 -3.86 -3.61
N VAL A 257 4.96 -3.12 -2.85
CA VAL A 257 6.30 -3.57 -2.49
C VAL A 257 6.21 -4.68 -1.43
N THR A 258 6.92 -5.78 -1.66
CA THR A 258 7.03 -6.86 -0.68
C THR A 258 8.24 -6.67 0.24
N TYR A 259 8.24 -7.33 1.40
CA TYR A 259 9.34 -7.33 2.34
C TYR A 259 10.69 -7.70 1.70
N PRO A 260 10.81 -8.81 0.93
CA PRO A 260 12.08 -9.14 0.28
C PRO A 260 12.53 -8.07 -0.73
N GLU A 261 11.59 -7.52 -1.51
CA GLU A 261 11.90 -6.47 -2.49
C GLU A 261 12.35 -5.18 -1.81
N LEU A 262 11.71 -4.78 -0.71
CA LEU A 262 12.09 -3.58 0.03
C LEU A 262 13.49 -3.70 0.66
N VAL A 263 13.83 -4.89 1.19
CA VAL A 263 15.20 -5.17 1.66
C VAL A 263 16.21 -5.00 0.52
N GLU A 264 15.92 -5.53 -0.66
CA GLU A 264 16.79 -5.37 -1.84
C GLU A 264 16.93 -3.90 -2.28
N ILE A 265 15.82 -3.14 -2.32
CA ILE A 265 15.82 -1.72 -2.69
C ILE A 265 16.70 -0.92 -1.72
N ILE A 266 16.51 -1.10 -0.41
CA ILE A 266 17.28 -0.38 0.60
C ILE A 266 18.76 -0.74 0.52
N ASN A 267 19.10 -2.01 0.31
CA ASN A 267 20.49 -2.44 0.16
C ASN A 267 21.17 -1.82 -1.08
N LYS A 268 20.42 -1.60 -2.17
CA LYS A 268 20.94 -0.93 -3.38
C LYS A 268 21.13 0.57 -3.21
N LEU A 269 20.32 1.21 -2.35
CA LEU A 269 20.37 2.65 -2.10
C LEU A 269 21.33 3.04 -0.97
N LYS A 270 21.70 2.11 -0.09
CA LYS A 270 22.71 2.33 0.95
C LYS A 270 24.11 2.45 0.34
N ASP A 271 24.91 3.38 0.84
CA ASP A 271 26.32 3.45 0.54
C ASP A 271 27.14 2.40 1.32
N GLU A 272 28.45 2.33 1.07
CA GLU A 272 29.37 1.40 1.74
C GLU A 272 29.43 1.56 3.27
N ASN A 273 28.99 2.71 3.79
CA ASN A 273 28.93 3.02 5.21
C ASN A 273 27.54 2.78 5.80
N GLY A 274 26.62 2.20 5.03
CA GLY A 274 25.26 1.90 5.46
C GLY A 274 24.34 3.12 5.51
N LYS A 275 24.69 4.22 4.84
CA LYS A 275 23.92 5.47 4.86
C LYS A 275 23.00 5.59 3.65
N LEU A 276 21.86 6.24 3.84
CA LEU A 276 20.95 6.68 2.77
C LEU A 276 21.21 8.15 2.46
N ALA A 277 21.90 8.42 1.35
CA ALA A 277 22.26 9.77 0.92
C ALA A 277 22.85 10.61 2.09
N GLY A 278 23.86 10.07 2.77
CA GLY A 278 24.57 10.74 3.87
C GLY A 278 23.96 10.61 5.27
N VAL A 279 22.75 10.06 5.42
CA VAL A 279 22.10 9.81 6.73
C VAL A 279 22.29 8.37 7.16
N ASP A 280 22.74 8.13 8.39
CA ASP A 280 22.88 6.78 8.93
C ASP A 280 21.52 6.05 8.97
N ALA A 281 21.49 4.83 8.43
CA ALA A 281 20.29 4.02 8.32
C ALA A 281 20.41 2.72 9.13
N SER A 282 21.19 2.76 10.21
CA SER A 282 21.29 1.70 11.23
C SER A 282 19.99 1.52 12.01
N ASP A 283 19.25 2.62 12.25
CA ASP A 283 17.94 2.64 12.91
C ASP A 283 16.74 2.50 11.93
N LEU A 284 17.01 2.12 10.67
CA LEU A 284 15.99 1.76 9.68
C LEU A 284 15.81 0.24 9.62
N LEU A 285 14.62 -0.23 9.99
CA LEU A 285 14.24 -1.63 9.95
C LEU A 285 13.18 -1.85 8.86
N VAL A 286 13.24 -3.01 8.21
CA VAL A 286 12.17 -3.51 7.33
C VAL A 286 11.52 -4.67 8.07
N ALA A 287 10.20 -4.69 8.13
CA ALA A 287 9.42 -5.73 8.77
C ALA A 287 8.46 -6.37 7.76
N ASN A 288 8.35 -7.70 7.82
CA ASN A 288 7.31 -8.41 7.11
C ASN A 288 5.98 -8.22 7.87
N SER A 289 4.99 -7.60 7.25
CA SER A 289 3.68 -7.38 7.88
C SER A 289 2.84 -8.65 8.02
N GLY A 290 3.15 -9.72 7.29
CA GLY A 290 2.31 -10.90 7.14
C GLY A 290 1.15 -10.71 6.15
N ASN A 291 0.99 -9.51 5.59
CA ASN A 291 -0.10 -9.18 4.69
C ASN A 291 0.19 -9.62 3.25
N ASP A 292 -0.87 -9.99 2.52
CA ASP A 292 -0.81 -10.49 1.14
C ASP A 292 -1.89 -9.86 0.25
N LEU A 293 -2.37 -8.67 0.60
CA LEU A 293 -3.42 -7.91 -0.06
C LEU A 293 -3.02 -6.44 -0.26
N PRO A 294 -3.76 -5.66 -1.08
CA PRO A 294 -3.53 -4.22 -1.21
C PRO A 294 -4.24 -3.40 -0.12
N VAL A 295 -5.03 -4.08 0.70
CA VAL A 295 -5.64 -3.57 1.93
C VAL A 295 -5.00 -4.29 3.12
N ILE A 296 -5.22 -3.82 4.35
CA ILE A 296 -4.67 -4.48 5.53
C ILE A 296 -5.65 -4.51 6.71
N ASP A 297 -5.77 -5.69 7.32
CA ASP A 297 -6.47 -5.90 8.59
C ASP A 297 -5.44 -5.89 9.73
N LEU A 298 -5.41 -4.79 10.50
CA LEU A 298 -4.48 -4.61 11.62
C LEU A 298 -4.82 -5.49 12.82
N SER A 299 -5.96 -6.18 12.84
CA SER A 299 -6.22 -7.23 13.85
C SER A 299 -5.39 -8.51 13.59
N SER A 300 -4.77 -8.61 12.41
CA SER A 300 -4.01 -9.77 11.97
C SER A 300 -2.73 -9.35 11.24
N VAL A 301 -1.70 -8.97 12.00
CA VAL A 301 -0.33 -8.72 11.50
C VAL A 301 0.63 -9.82 11.95
N SER A 302 1.83 -9.88 11.37
CA SER A 302 2.87 -10.81 11.81
C SER A 302 3.32 -10.53 13.27
N PRO A 303 3.66 -11.57 14.05
CA PRO A 303 4.25 -11.42 15.37
C PRO A 303 5.56 -10.61 15.37
N GLU A 304 6.33 -10.68 14.28
CA GLU A 304 7.55 -9.89 14.10
C GLU A 304 7.23 -8.40 14.06
N LEU A 305 6.28 -7.98 13.21
CA LEU A 305 5.87 -6.58 13.14
C LEU A 305 5.28 -6.11 14.48
N ALA A 306 4.44 -6.92 15.11
CA ALA A 306 3.87 -6.59 16.41
C ALA A 306 4.94 -6.41 17.48
N TYR A 307 5.98 -7.25 17.50
CA TYR A 307 7.10 -7.11 18.42
C TYR A 307 7.88 -5.82 18.17
N LEU A 308 8.22 -5.53 16.90
CA LEU A 308 9.02 -4.35 16.54
C LEU A 308 8.30 -3.02 16.82
N ALA A 309 6.97 -2.99 16.63
CA ALA A 309 6.16 -1.77 16.70
C ALA A 309 5.50 -1.50 18.07
N ASN A 310 5.70 -2.35 19.07
CA ASN A 310 4.97 -2.28 20.36
C ASN A 310 5.16 -0.96 21.13
N ASP A 311 6.29 -0.29 20.95
CA ASP A 311 6.68 0.98 21.55
C ASP A 311 6.76 2.13 20.52
N ALA A 312 6.18 1.97 19.33
CA ALA A 312 6.12 3.05 18.35
C ALA A 312 5.17 4.17 18.82
N ASP A 313 5.58 5.42 18.61
CA ASP A 313 4.83 6.62 19.01
C ASP A 313 4.38 7.47 17.80
N LEU A 314 4.60 6.93 16.59
CA LEU A 314 4.04 7.37 15.32
C LEU A 314 3.68 6.16 14.45
N VAL A 315 2.42 6.09 14.00
CA VAL A 315 1.95 5.11 13.02
C VAL A 315 1.53 5.86 11.76
N ILE A 316 2.03 5.42 10.62
CA ILE A 316 1.66 5.96 9.31
C ILE A 316 1.16 4.79 8.45
N LEU A 317 -0.05 4.96 7.91
CA LEU A 317 -0.61 4.05 6.91
C LEU A 317 -0.59 4.79 5.58
N GLU A 318 0.13 4.27 4.61
CA GLU A 318 0.18 4.82 3.25
C GLU A 318 -0.84 4.12 2.34
N GLY A 319 -1.39 4.87 1.39
CA GLY A 319 -2.10 4.29 0.25
C GLY A 319 -3.61 4.16 0.47
N MET A 320 -4.35 4.20 -0.63
CA MET A 320 -5.81 4.12 -0.61
C MET A 320 -6.30 2.83 0.06
N GLY A 321 -5.70 1.68 -0.28
CA GLY A 321 -6.16 0.40 0.24
C GLY A 321 -5.96 0.25 1.74
N ARG A 322 -4.76 0.56 2.25
CA ARG A 322 -4.39 0.38 3.67
C ARG A 322 -4.87 1.49 4.60
N ALA A 323 -5.08 2.70 4.10
CA ALA A 323 -5.38 3.87 4.94
C ALA A 323 -6.77 4.50 4.70
N ILE A 324 -7.42 4.24 3.56
CA ILE A 324 -8.74 4.80 3.23
C ILE A 324 -9.80 3.71 3.20
N GLU A 325 -9.65 2.72 2.33
CA GLU A 325 -10.59 1.59 2.20
C GLU A 325 -10.58 0.71 3.46
N THR A 326 -9.40 0.64 4.10
CA THR A 326 -9.23 0.13 5.45
C THR A 326 -8.60 1.18 6.37
N ASN A 327 -8.88 1.09 7.67
CA ASN A 327 -8.18 1.79 8.75
C ASN A 327 -8.34 3.32 8.89
N LEU A 328 -9.08 4.02 8.02
CA LEU A 328 -9.22 5.48 8.08
C LEU A 328 -9.66 6.00 9.46
N TYR A 329 -10.52 5.24 10.13
CA TYR A 329 -11.06 5.56 11.45
C TYR A 329 -10.54 4.65 12.57
N ALA A 330 -9.45 3.91 12.32
CA ALA A 330 -8.84 3.08 13.33
C ALA A 330 -8.31 3.93 14.49
N GLN A 331 -8.62 3.53 15.72
CA GLN A 331 -8.14 4.20 16.93
C GLN A 331 -6.88 3.53 17.43
N MET A 332 -5.83 4.34 17.60
CA MET A 332 -4.53 3.93 18.14
C MET A 332 -4.34 4.48 19.57
N LYS A 333 -3.53 3.79 20.38
CA LYS A 333 -3.17 4.18 21.75
C LYS A 333 -2.31 5.44 21.83
#